data_AF-A0A1S2IVL4-F1
#
_entry.id   AF-A0A1S2IVL4-F1
#
_cell.length_a   1.000
_cell.length_b   1.000
_cell.length_c   1.000
_cell.angle_alpha   90.00
_cell.angle_beta   90.00
_cell.angle_gamma   90.00
#
_symmetry.space_group_name_H-M   'P 1'
#
loop_
_entity.id
_entity.type
_entity.pdbx_description
1 polymer ?
#
loop_
_entity_poly.entity_id
_entity_poly.type
_entity_poly.pdbx_seq_one_letter_code
_entity_poly.pdbx_strand_id
1 'polypeptide(L)'
;MGNLIAALALLVSIFGAAWVAYQDTGRWRRLERYGNAVQSARPGSLEQTTLQSVFDQLALPLALEALAPPRKKLRRWAWVAIYVGLVIETVWFLMVAVNQRGWLSWTVYGIGLAVLVTGVLLRGTWRERRQQWMREEMQRRLAQLPTPAHSN
;
A
#
# COMPACT_ATOMS: atom_id res chain seq x y z
N MET A 1 -24.94 3.16 -25.17
CA MET A 1 -24.11 2.18 -24.42
C MET A 1 -22.66 2.63 -24.20
N GLY A 2 -21.98 3.32 -25.13
CA GLY A 2 -20.56 3.72 -24.95
C GLY A 2 -20.22 4.65 -23.77
N ASN A 3 -21.13 5.53 -23.33
CA ASN A 3 -20.87 6.44 -22.20
C ASN A 3 -20.83 5.70 -20.85
N LEU A 4 -21.53 4.57 -20.73
CA LEU A 4 -21.64 3.80 -19.49
C LEU A 4 -20.33 3.06 -19.20
N ILE A 5 -19.66 2.56 -20.24
CA ILE A 5 -18.36 1.89 -20.16
C ILE A 5 -17.25 2.89 -19.78
N ALA A 6 -17.24 4.08 -20.39
CA ALA A 6 -16.28 5.13 -20.05
C ALA A 6 -16.45 5.65 -18.61
N ALA A 7 -17.70 5.80 -18.15
CA ALA A 7 -17.99 6.19 -16.77
C ALA A 7 -17.52 5.11 -15.77
N LEU A 8 -17.71 3.83 -16.07
CA LEU A 8 -17.23 2.71 -15.24
C LEU A 8 -15.70 2.67 -15.16
N ALA A 9 -14.99 2.82 -16.27
CA ALA A 9 -13.52 2.84 -16.28
C ALA A 9 -12.93 3.98 -15.44
N LEU A 10 -13.57 5.16 -15.50
CA LEU A 10 -13.15 6.34 -14.76
C LEU A 10 -13.42 6.18 -13.25
N LEU A 11 -14.56 5.58 -12.88
CA LEU A 11 -14.87 5.23 -11.51
C LEU A 11 -13.86 4.23 -10.94
N VAL A 12 -13.50 3.17 -11.68
CA VAL A 12 -12.50 2.18 -11.23
C VAL A 12 -11.14 2.83 -10.99
N SER A 13 -10.73 3.77 -11.85
CA SER A 13 -9.44 4.47 -11.74
C SER A 13 -9.41 5.44 -10.55
N ILE A 14 -10.47 6.24 -10.36
CA ILE A 14 -10.59 7.15 -9.20
C ILE A 14 -10.67 6.34 -7.91
N PHE A 15 -11.48 5.27 -7.88
CA PHE A 15 -11.66 4.45 -6.69
C PHE A 15 -10.36 3.71 -6.34
N GLY A 16 -9.63 3.21 -7.34
CA GLY A 16 -8.30 2.60 -7.14
C GLY A 16 -7.27 3.58 -6.56
N ALA A 17 -7.23 4.82 -7.07
CA ALA A 17 -6.34 5.87 -6.56
C ALA A 17 -6.73 6.32 -5.14
N ALA A 18 -8.03 6.50 -4.87
CA ALA A 18 -8.56 6.89 -3.56
C ALA A 18 -8.34 5.78 -2.52
N TRP A 19 -8.56 4.52 -2.87
CA TRP A 19 -8.34 3.37 -2.00
C TRP A 19 -6.87 3.24 -1.58
N VAL A 20 -5.95 3.47 -2.52
CA VAL A 20 -4.51 3.50 -2.27
C VAL A 20 -4.15 4.61 -1.26
N ALA A 21 -4.68 5.82 -1.44
CA ALA A 21 -4.42 6.95 -0.54
C ALA A 21 -5.05 6.76 0.86
N TYR A 22 -6.21 6.11 0.93
CA TYR A 22 -6.92 5.82 2.18
C TYR A 22 -6.17 4.81 3.07
N GLN A 23 -5.56 3.78 2.48
CA GLN A 23 -4.81 2.78 3.24
C GLN A 23 -3.58 3.35 3.96
N ASP A 24 -2.86 4.27 3.31
CA ASP A 24 -1.63 4.83 3.88
C ASP A 24 -1.96 5.83 5.01
N THR A 25 -3.00 6.65 4.88
CA THR A 25 -3.38 7.65 5.90
C THR A 25 -4.03 7.04 7.16
N GLY A 26 -4.82 5.96 7.01
CA GLY A 26 -5.51 5.32 8.13
C GLY A 26 -4.61 4.51 9.08
N ARG A 27 -3.39 4.16 8.65
CA ARG A 27 -2.40 3.46 9.51
C ARG A 27 -1.71 4.41 10.49
N TRP A 28 -1.30 5.58 10.04
CA TRP A 28 -0.65 6.60 10.88
C TRP A 28 -1.56 7.12 12.00
N ARG A 29 -2.82 7.44 11.67
CA ARG A 29 -3.81 7.87 12.67
C ARG A 29 -4.09 6.81 13.73
N ARG A 30 -3.95 5.52 13.41
CA ARG A 30 -4.13 4.44 14.39
C ARG A 30 -2.95 4.41 15.37
N LEU A 31 -1.71 4.52 14.89
CA LEU A 31 -0.52 4.60 15.74
C LEU A 31 -0.55 5.79 16.67
N GLU A 32 -0.95 6.97 16.17
CA GLU A 32 -1.10 8.17 17.01
C GLU A 32 -2.13 7.95 18.12
N ARG A 33 -3.29 7.35 17.80
CA ARG A 33 -4.32 7.05 18.81
C ARG A 33 -3.82 6.06 19.86
N TYR A 34 -3.14 4.98 19.46
CA TYR A 34 -2.63 4.01 20.41
C TYR A 34 -1.43 4.55 21.22
N GLY A 35 -0.56 5.34 20.62
CA GLY A 35 0.53 6.01 21.32
C GLY A 35 0.03 6.99 22.38
N ASN A 36 -0.99 7.78 22.04
CA ASN A 36 -1.66 8.67 23.00
C ASN A 36 -2.38 7.88 24.10
N ALA A 37 -3.06 6.78 23.74
CA ALA A 37 -3.74 5.91 24.70
C ALA A 37 -2.76 5.29 25.70
N VAL A 38 -1.60 4.83 25.25
CA VAL A 38 -0.50 4.30 26.09
C VAL A 38 0.04 5.35 27.05
N GLN A 39 0.26 6.58 26.59
CA GLN A 39 0.72 7.69 27.44
C GLN A 39 -0.33 8.12 28.47
N SER A 40 -1.61 8.00 28.13
CA SER A 40 -2.73 8.33 29.03
C SER A 40 -3.12 7.20 29.99
N ALA A 41 -2.66 5.96 29.76
CA ALA A 41 -2.97 4.82 30.59
C ALA A 41 -2.20 4.87 31.92
N ARG A 42 -2.84 4.41 33.00
CA ARG A 42 -2.24 4.44 34.35
C ARG A 42 -0.96 3.59 34.38
N PRO A 43 0.18 4.14 34.85
CA PRO A 43 1.43 3.40 34.88
C PRO A 43 1.32 2.13 35.73
N GLY A 44 1.68 0.98 35.17
CA GLY A 44 1.66 -0.33 35.82
C GLY A 44 0.31 -1.06 35.80
N SER A 45 -0.71 -0.55 35.11
CA SER A 45 -2.00 -1.27 34.96
C SER A 45 -1.93 -2.36 33.88
N LEU A 46 -2.73 -3.42 34.03
CA LEU A 46 -2.93 -4.45 33.00
C LEU A 46 -3.35 -3.82 31.66
N GLU A 47 -4.14 -2.74 31.70
CA GLU A 47 -4.59 -2.00 30.54
C GLU A 47 -3.43 -1.31 29.82
N GLN A 48 -2.47 -0.72 30.56
CA GLN A 48 -1.25 -0.16 29.98
C GLN A 48 -0.41 -1.25 29.33
N THR A 49 -0.20 -2.40 29.98
CA THR A 49 0.58 -3.51 29.40
C THR A 49 -0.05 -4.04 28.12
N THR A 50 -1.38 -4.13 28.07
CA THR A 50 -2.13 -4.58 26.89
C THR A 50 -2.02 -3.54 25.77
N LEU A 51 -2.23 -2.26 26.06
CA LEU A 51 -2.08 -1.17 25.09
C LEU A 51 -0.64 -1.02 24.59
N GLN A 52 0.35 -1.21 25.46
CA GLN A 52 1.78 -1.21 25.13
C GLN A 52 2.09 -2.37 24.18
N SER A 53 1.59 -3.58 24.46
CA SER A 53 1.81 -4.72 23.58
C SER A 53 1.18 -4.53 22.19
N VAL A 54 -0.01 -3.92 22.11
CA VAL A 54 -0.68 -3.60 20.85
C VAL A 54 0.06 -2.50 20.10
N PHE A 55 0.53 -1.48 20.84
CA PHE A 55 1.37 -0.42 20.28
C PHE A 55 2.69 -0.98 19.73
N ASP A 56 3.39 -1.82 20.49
CA ASP A 56 4.63 -2.46 20.06
C ASP A 56 4.39 -3.35 18.83
N GLN A 57 3.28 -4.12 18.80
CA GLN A 57 2.90 -4.91 17.61
C GLN A 57 2.60 -4.06 16.37
N LEU A 58 2.16 -2.82 16.55
CA LEU A 58 1.92 -1.87 15.45
C LEU A 58 3.19 -1.07 15.08
N ALA A 59 4.01 -0.73 16.06
CA ALA A 59 5.20 0.09 15.91
C ALA A 59 6.38 -0.71 15.33
N LEU A 60 6.55 -1.97 15.74
CA LEU A 60 7.62 -2.85 15.25
C LEU A 60 7.61 -3.03 13.73
N PRO A 61 6.48 -3.36 13.07
CA PRO A 61 6.44 -3.45 11.61
C PRO A 61 6.68 -2.10 10.95
N LEU A 62 6.29 -0.95 11.54
CA LEU A 62 6.63 0.36 10.98
C LEU A 62 8.10 0.72 11.11
N ALA A 63 8.72 0.40 12.24
CA ALA A 63 10.15 0.59 12.44
C ALA A 63 10.95 -0.29 11.47
N LEU A 64 10.55 -1.55 11.30
CA LEU A 64 11.11 -2.45 10.29
C LEU A 64 10.82 -1.97 8.86
N GLU A 65 9.65 -1.36 8.63
CA GLU A 65 9.29 -0.77 7.35
C GLU A 65 10.21 0.42 6.99
N ALA A 66 10.57 1.25 7.98
CA ALA A 66 11.55 2.34 7.83
C ALA A 66 12.98 1.84 7.60
N LEU A 67 13.33 0.69 8.20
CA LEU A 67 14.65 0.04 8.06
C LEU A 67 14.76 -0.84 6.80
N ALA A 68 13.64 -1.20 6.16
CA ALA A 68 13.63 -2.10 5.02
C ALA A 68 14.47 -1.55 3.85
N PRO A 69 15.34 -2.37 3.23
CA PRO A 69 16.24 -1.92 2.18
C PRO A 69 15.43 -1.32 1.04
N PRO A 70 15.73 -0.08 0.62
CA PRO A 70 14.90 0.62 -0.34
C PRO A 70 15.18 0.00 -1.71
N ARG A 71 14.32 -0.93 -2.15
CA ARG A 71 14.26 -1.36 -3.56
C ARG A 71 13.68 -0.22 -4.41
N LYS A 72 14.41 0.90 -4.47
CA LYS A 72 14.01 2.17 -5.11
C LYS A 72 13.66 1.95 -6.57
N LYS A 73 14.36 1.04 -7.26
CA LYS A 73 14.14 0.73 -8.67
C LYS A 73 12.75 0.12 -8.92
N LEU A 74 12.38 -0.98 -8.26
CA LEU A 74 11.05 -1.61 -8.44
C LEU A 74 9.92 -0.65 -8.04
N ARG A 75 10.07 0.08 -6.93
CA ARG A 75 9.08 1.06 -6.50
C ARG A 75 8.90 2.16 -7.55
N ARG A 76 10.01 2.69 -8.10
CA ARG A 76 9.98 3.71 -9.14
C ARG A 76 9.31 3.17 -10.42
N TRP A 77 9.65 1.96 -10.86
CA TRP A 77 9.03 1.34 -12.03
C TRP A 77 7.54 1.08 -11.86
N ALA A 78 7.10 0.63 -10.68
CA ALA A 78 5.69 0.46 -10.38
C ALA A 78 4.92 1.79 -10.49
N TRP A 79 5.47 2.88 -9.92
CA TRP A 79 4.86 4.21 -10.03
C TRP A 79 4.89 4.74 -11.45
N VAL A 80 6.01 4.61 -12.17
CA VAL A 80 6.12 5.02 -13.57
C VAL A 80 5.08 4.31 -14.42
N ALA A 81 4.93 2.99 -14.28
CA ALA A 81 3.90 2.23 -14.98
C ALA A 81 2.49 2.73 -14.65
N ILE A 82 2.18 2.98 -13.37
CA ILE A 82 0.88 3.53 -12.98
C ILE A 82 0.64 4.90 -13.64
N TYR A 83 1.59 5.82 -13.56
CA TYR A 83 1.44 7.16 -14.14
C TYR A 83 1.32 7.12 -15.67
N VAL A 84 2.15 6.33 -16.35
CA VAL A 84 2.09 6.17 -17.81
C VAL A 84 0.73 5.58 -18.21
N GLY A 85 0.26 4.54 -17.52
CA GLY A 85 -1.05 3.96 -17.76
C GLY A 85 -2.18 4.97 -17.57
N LEU A 86 -2.11 5.80 -16.52
CA LEU A 86 -3.11 6.83 -16.22
C LEU A 86 -3.13 7.94 -17.30
N VAL A 87 -1.97 8.33 -17.81
CA VAL A 87 -1.87 9.27 -18.94
C VAL A 87 -2.50 8.67 -20.20
N ILE A 88 -2.21 7.41 -20.52
CA ILE A 88 -2.78 6.73 -21.69
C ILE A 88 -4.30 6.61 -21.56
N GLU A 89 -4.82 6.27 -20.37
CA GLU A 89 -6.26 6.24 -20.10
C GLU A 89 -6.91 7.63 -20.24
N THR A 90 -6.21 8.68 -19.81
CA THR A 90 -6.69 10.07 -19.98
C THR A 90 -6.80 10.43 -21.46
N VAL A 91 -5.80 10.04 -22.27
CA VAL A 91 -5.83 10.24 -23.73
C VAL A 91 -6.98 9.45 -24.35
N TRP A 92 -7.16 8.19 -23.97
CA TRP A 92 -8.30 7.39 -24.43
C TRP A 92 -9.64 8.05 -24.10
N PHE A 93 -9.81 8.53 -22.86
CA PHE A 93 -11.02 9.21 -22.44
C PHE A 93 -11.30 10.46 -23.29
N LEU A 94 -10.28 11.25 -23.60
CA LEU A 94 -10.40 12.39 -24.51
C LEU A 94 -10.81 11.95 -25.92
N MET A 95 -10.25 10.87 -26.46
CA MET A 95 -10.65 10.33 -27.77
C MET A 95 -12.12 9.92 -27.78
N VAL A 96 -12.61 9.25 -26.73
CA VAL A 96 -14.02 8.88 -26.58
C VAL A 96 -14.92 10.11 -26.45
N ALA A 97 -14.45 11.15 -25.74
CA ALA A 97 -15.19 12.41 -25.56
C ALA A 97 -15.38 13.17 -26.88
N VAL A 98 -14.39 13.14 -27.78
CA VAL A 98 -14.49 13.73 -29.14
C VAL A 98 -15.10 12.71 -30.14
N ASN A 99 -15.82 11.71 -29.64
CA ASN A 99 -16.56 10.69 -30.39
C ASN A 99 -15.72 9.81 -31.35
N GLN A 100 -14.41 9.70 -31.12
CA GLN A 100 -13.55 8.75 -31.83
C GLN A 100 -13.65 7.36 -31.20
N ARG A 101 -14.70 6.62 -31.53
CA ARG A 101 -14.98 5.25 -31.01
C ARG A 101 -14.49 4.13 -31.93
N GLY A 102 -13.52 4.44 -32.79
CA GLY A 102 -12.95 3.47 -33.74
C GLY A 102 -12.05 2.44 -33.07
N TRP A 103 -11.56 1.48 -33.87
CA TRP A 103 -10.65 0.40 -33.44
C TRP A 103 -9.42 0.95 -32.68
N LEU A 104 -8.91 2.10 -33.11
CA LEU A 104 -7.74 2.76 -32.52
C LEU A 104 -7.98 3.18 -31.06
N SER A 105 -9.18 3.62 -30.70
CA SER A 105 -9.53 3.93 -29.30
C SER A 105 -9.47 2.68 -28.41
N TRP A 106 -9.93 1.53 -28.92
CA TRP A 106 -9.89 0.27 -28.19
C TRP A 106 -8.46 -0.23 -28.00
N THR A 107 -7.58 0.00 -28.99
CA THR A 107 -6.16 -0.33 -28.87
C THR A 107 -5.48 0.52 -27.80
N VAL A 108 -5.74 1.84 -27.77
CA VAL A 108 -5.19 2.76 -26.76
C VAL A 108 -5.67 2.38 -25.36
N TYR A 109 -6.97 2.07 -25.20
CA TYR A 109 -7.53 1.57 -23.93
C TYR A 109 -6.85 0.27 -23.48
N GLY A 110 -6.75 -0.72 -24.37
CA GLY A 110 -6.11 -1.99 -24.06
C GLY A 110 -4.67 -1.83 -23.59
N ILE A 111 -3.90 -0.93 -24.22
CA ILE A 111 -2.52 -0.60 -23.82
C ILE A 111 -2.50 0.09 -22.45
N GLY A 112 -3.34 1.10 -22.24
CA GLY A 112 -3.43 1.83 -20.96
C GLY A 112 -3.75 0.90 -19.79
N LEU A 113 -4.76 0.06 -19.97
CA LEU A 113 -5.19 -0.94 -19.00
C LEU A 113 -4.08 -1.95 -18.69
N ALA A 114 -3.42 -2.50 -19.72
CA ALA A 114 -2.33 -3.46 -19.54
C ALA A 114 -1.16 -2.86 -18.74
N VAL A 115 -0.80 -1.60 -19.03
CA VAL A 115 0.25 -0.87 -18.32
C VAL A 115 -0.15 -0.60 -16.86
N LEU A 116 -1.40 -0.21 -16.59
CA LEU A 116 -1.92 -0.03 -15.23
C LEU A 116 -1.89 -1.33 -14.43
N VAL A 117 -2.40 -2.43 -15.01
CA VAL A 117 -2.38 -3.76 -14.38
C VAL A 117 -0.95 -4.18 -14.06
N THR A 118 -0.02 -3.97 -14.99
CA THR A 118 1.41 -4.28 -14.78
C THR A 118 1.99 -3.46 -13.63
N GLY A 119 1.67 -2.17 -13.53
CA GLY A 119 2.09 -1.31 -12.43
C GLY A 119 1.54 -1.76 -11.07
N VAL A 120 0.28 -2.19 -11.02
CA VAL A 120 -0.36 -2.72 -9.81
C VAL A 120 0.27 -4.06 -9.38
N LEU A 121 0.54 -4.97 -10.33
CA LEU A 121 1.21 -6.24 -10.05
C LEU A 121 2.65 -6.06 -9.55
N LEU A 122 3.41 -5.15 -10.18
CA LEU A 122 4.76 -4.78 -9.72
C LEU A 122 4.73 -4.21 -8.29
N ARG A 123 3.70 -3.43 -7.96
CA ARG A 123 3.50 -2.92 -6.60
C ARG A 123 3.12 -4.03 -5.61
N GLY A 124 2.28 -4.97 -6.01
CA GLY A 124 1.87 -6.12 -5.20
C GLY A 124 3.05 -7.02 -4.84
N THR A 125 3.80 -7.46 -5.84
CA THR A 125 4.99 -8.30 -5.65
C THR A 125 6.06 -7.62 -4.78
N TRP A 126 6.22 -6.29 -4.90
CA TRP A 126 7.09 -5.53 -4.00
C TRP A 126 6.59 -5.54 -2.55
N ARG A 127 5.28 -5.36 -2.32
CA ARG A 127 4.68 -5.43 -0.98
C ARG A 127 4.88 -6.81 -0.35
N GLU A 128 4.64 -7.87 -1.10
CA GLU A 128 4.80 -9.26 -0.62
C GLU A 128 6.24 -9.56 -0.23
N ARG A 129 7.22 -9.26 -1.10
CA ARG A 129 8.64 -9.47 -0.78
C ARG A 129 9.10 -8.64 0.41
N ARG A 130 8.58 -7.42 0.57
CA ARG A 130 8.88 -6.59 1.74
C ARG A 130 8.30 -7.18 3.01
N GLN A 131 7.08 -7.73 2.96
CA GLN A 131 6.48 -8.42 4.09
C GLN A 131 7.23 -9.69 4.47
N GLN A 132 7.66 -10.48 3.48
CA GLN A 132 8.49 -11.67 3.72
C GLN A 132 9.79 -11.29 4.43
N TRP A 133 10.50 -10.28 3.92
CA TRP A 133 11.71 -9.78 4.57
C TRP A 133 11.44 -9.29 6.00
N MET A 134 10.35 -8.56 6.25
CA MET A 134 10.01 -8.10 7.60
C MET A 134 9.70 -9.26 8.55
N ARG A 135 9.04 -10.33 8.07
CA ARG A 135 8.77 -11.53 8.88
C ARG A 135 10.06 -12.26 9.23
N GLU A 136 10.94 -12.45 8.27
CA GLU A 136 12.25 -13.08 8.47
C GLU A 136 13.12 -12.28 9.44
N GLU A 137 13.18 -10.96 9.26
CA GLU A 137 13.96 -10.07 10.12
C GLU A 137 13.41 -10.01 11.55
N MET A 138 12.07 -10.00 11.70
CA MET A 138 11.42 -10.09 13.01
C MET A 138 11.75 -11.42 13.70
N GLN A 139 11.69 -12.54 12.98
CA GLN A 139 12.07 -13.85 13.51
C GLN A 139 13.53 -13.90 13.94
N ARG A 140 14.45 -13.33 13.15
CA ARG A 140 15.88 -13.24 13.51
C ARG A 140 16.11 -12.44 14.79
N ARG A 141 15.44 -11.29 14.93
CA ARG A 141 15.57 -10.43 16.12
C ARG A 141 14.93 -11.07 17.35
N LEU A 142 13.81 -11.76 17.19
CA LEU A 142 13.18 -12.51 18.28
C LEU A 142 14.04 -13.70 18.74
N ALA A 143 14.74 -14.38 17.81
CA ALA A 143 15.67 -15.45 18.13
C ALA A 143 16.96 -14.96 18.82
N GLN A 144 17.31 -13.68 18.66
CA GLN A 144 18.46 -13.04 19.31
C GLN A 144 18.11 -12.43 20.67
N LEU A 145 16.83 -12.33 21.04
CA LEU A 145 16.46 -11.93 22.38
C LEU A 145 16.93 -13.04 23.35
N PRO A 146 17.68 -12.69 24.41
CA PRO A 146 18.02 -13.65 25.43
C PRO A 146 16.71 -14.21 25.98
N THR A 147 16.51 -15.53 25.86
CA THR A 147 15.43 -16.22 26.54
C THR A 147 15.53 -15.83 28.02
N PRO A 148 14.44 -15.36 28.65
CA PRO A 148 14.48 -15.10 30.08
C PRO A 148 14.91 -16.40 30.74
N ALA A 149 16.13 -16.39 31.27
CA ALA A 149 16.64 -17.46 32.08
C ALA A 149 15.58 -17.72 33.14
N HIS A 150 15.13 -18.97 33.24
CA HIS A 150 14.24 -19.41 34.29
C HIS A 150 14.86 -18.97 35.62
N SER A 151 14.32 -17.91 36.21
CA SER A 151 14.57 -17.58 37.61
C SER A 151 13.75 -18.58 38.41
N ASN A 152 14.44 -19.61 38.89
CA ASN A 152 13.97 -20.50 39.95
C ASN A 152 13.48 -19.72 41.16
#